data_AF-A0A9P8VWT6-F1
#
_entry.id   AF-A0A9P8VWT6-F1
#
_cell.length_a   1.000
_cell.length_b   1.000
_cell.length_c   1.000
_cell.angle_alpha   90.00
_cell.angle_beta   90.00
_cell.angle_gamma   90.00
#
_symmetry.space_group_name_H-M   'P 1'
#
loop_
_entity.id
_entity.type
_entity.pdbx_description
1 polymer ?
#
loop_
_entity_poly.entity_id
_entity_poly.type
_entity_poly.pdbx_seq_one_letter_code
_entity_poly.pdbx_strand_id
1 'polypeptide(L)'
;MKHTRCLLASLLGLASNPAAAIDCGKNITIENAANASQVRKACSTIGGDLLLSTAIPESDDINLDGVEAVLGSIIHNGCFPDEEGCDQTTSSLYDISSSTLRTVSGSIIFRNYDGVGKLLLPSLEVVNGSVFLSGLLNLTHLDVTNLAYTGDFSLNAPVLEQLDIDGLRGFTDEIAGVIISDVGSIDSVDAFFDHPLQVESPDGNSDIRVTIRNSTNIRNVTVAWPYISKMMIYNKDIAVTLGGSSTESMHIDSLTIPTGFHRDSKLQNLTVGRVEFTETSAVEKITLPFDDLAYAEINDNSEESKLRTIVLPPEAANWTNHQLSLSARSLVFREYDDDNSKIWYWPAKMKRISLEGIISANFFDSFFERNTTVTERIYVRDNSAGFNCTAFEEKLGSNAPGDFHCLTDFPGDDSAGSGLRLWSFQLQVAVTLAVMLVFLG
;
A
#
# COMPACT_ATOMS: atom_id res chain seq x y z
N MET A 1 70.99 -22.38 64.97
CA MET A 1 70.48 -22.01 63.63
C MET A 1 68.96 -22.04 63.69
N LYS A 2 68.31 -20.86 63.71
CA LYS A 2 66.86 -20.71 63.77
C LYS A 2 66.36 -20.27 62.39
N HIS A 3 65.43 -21.03 61.81
CA HIS A 3 64.73 -20.65 60.59
C HIS A 3 63.55 -19.75 60.92
N THR A 4 63.54 -18.54 60.34
CA THR A 4 62.38 -17.64 60.35
C THR A 4 61.78 -17.66 58.94
N ARG A 5 60.59 -18.26 58.81
CA ARG A 5 59.75 -18.16 57.60
C ARG A 5 58.81 -16.97 57.79
N CYS A 6 58.90 -16.00 56.89
CA CYS A 6 57.95 -14.89 56.79
C CYS A 6 56.86 -15.28 55.79
N LEU A 7 55.62 -15.42 56.25
CA LEU A 7 54.42 -15.52 55.42
C LEU A 7 53.96 -14.08 55.12
N LEU A 8 54.06 -13.63 53.87
CA LEU A 8 53.34 -12.46 53.39
C LEU A 8 51.93 -12.91 52.97
N ALA A 9 50.92 -12.49 53.71
CA ALA A 9 49.53 -12.56 53.30
C ALA A 9 49.17 -11.26 52.56
N SER A 10 49.04 -11.34 51.24
CA SER A 10 48.50 -10.26 50.42
C SER A 10 46.97 -10.31 50.46
N LEU A 11 46.35 -9.50 51.32
CA LEU A 11 44.93 -9.15 51.21
C LEU A 11 44.79 -8.13 50.06
N LEU A 12 44.44 -8.60 48.86
CA LEU A 12 43.86 -7.72 47.84
C LEU A 12 42.39 -7.53 48.19
N GLY A 13 42.07 -6.39 48.81
CA GLY A 13 40.70 -5.90 48.90
C GLY A 13 40.21 -5.53 47.50
N LEU A 14 39.35 -6.36 46.92
CA LEU A 14 38.49 -5.98 45.81
C LEU A 14 37.57 -4.86 46.32
N ALA A 15 37.95 -3.60 46.05
CA ALA A 15 37.05 -2.48 46.20
C ALA A 15 35.94 -2.65 45.15
N SER A 16 34.82 -3.25 45.56
CA SER A 16 33.56 -3.15 44.84
C SER A 16 33.15 -1.69 44.84
N ASN A 17 33.43 -0.96 43.76
CA ASN A 17 32.79 0.32 43.52
C ASN A 17 31.27 0.07 43.60
N PRO A 18 30.52 0.82 44.44
CA PRO A 18 29.07 0.70 44.42
C PRO A 18 28.62 0.99 43.00
N ALA A 19 27.95 0.01 42.37
CA ALA A 19 27.31 0.22 41.08
C ALA A 19 26.48 1.50 41.19
N ALA A 20 26.75 2.48 40.34
CA ALA A 20 25.97 3.71 40.33
C ALA A 20 24.49 3.31 40.19
N ALA A 21 23.64 3.82 41.09
CA ALA A 21 22.22 3.51 41.04
C ALA A 21 21.67 3.92 39.68
N ILE A 22 20.99 3.01 39.00
CA ILE A 22 20.34 3.29 37.72
C ILE A 22 19.19 4.27 37.98
N ASP A 23 19.23 5.41 37.31
CA ASP A 23 18.17 6.41 37.36
C ASP A 23 17.08 6.05 36.35
N CYS A 24 16.08 5.31 36.81
CA CYS A 24 14.95 4.88 35.99
C CYS A 24 14.09 6.05 35.48
N GLY A 25 14.28 7.28 35.95
CA GLY A 25 13.52 8.46 35.52
C GLY A 25 14.03 9.14 34.25
N LYS A 26 15.07 8.59 33.60
CA LYS A 26 15.74 9.18 32.44
C LYS A 26 15.86 8.19 31.28
N ASN A 27 16.45 8.65 30.19
CA ASN A 27 16.89 7.80 29.09
C ASN A 27 17.93 6.80 29.61
N ILE A 28 17.81 5.56 29.17
CA ILE A 28 18.69 4.44 29.52
C ILE A 28 19.30 3.88 28.24
N THR A 29 20.62 3.65 28.24
CA THR A 29 21.31 2.97 27.15
C THR A 29 21.68 1.55 27.57
N ILE A 30 21.40 0.56 26.72
CA ILE A 30 21.84 -0.82 26.86
C ILE A 30 22.93 -1.07 25.83
N GLU A 31 24.15 -1.35 26.32
CA GLU A 31 25.30 -1.65 25.46
C GLU A 31 25.60 -3.16 25.38
N ASN A 32 25.04 -3.95 26.30
CA ASN A 32 25.30 -5.38 26.46
C ASN A 32 24.30 -6.03 27.43
N ALA A 33 24.38 -7.36 27.58
CA ALA A 33 23.51 -8.13 28.46
C ALA A 33 23.66 -7.77 29.95
N ALA A 34 24.84 -7.31 30.37
CA ALA A 34 25.06 -6.90 31.76
C ALA A 34 24.31 -5.61 32.11
N ASN A 35 24.28 -4.62 31.20
CA ASN A 35 23.46 -3.41 31.37
C ASN A 35 21.98 -3.78 31.44
N ALA A 36 21.48 -4.61 30.53
CA ALA A 36 20.10 -5.09 30.53
C ALA A 36 19.74 -5.77 31.86
N SER A 37 20.62 -6.62 32.37
CA SER A 37 20.46 -7.31 33.66
C SER A 37 20.39 -6.37 34.86
N GLN A 38 21.12 -5.25 34.84
CA GLN A 38 21.04 -4.24 35.90
C GLN A 38 19.74 -3.44 35.79
N VAL A 39 19.38 -3.00 34.57
CA VAL A 39 18.17 -2.21 34.32
C VAL A 39 16.93 -2.99 34.72
N ARG A 40 16.79 -4.24 34.29
CA ARG A 40 15.60 -5.05 34.58
C ARG A 40 15.42 -5.39 36.08
N LYS A 41 16.49 -5.30 36.88
CA LYS A 41 16.44 -5.46 38.35
C LYS A 41 16.12 -4.15 39.07
N ALA A 42 16.46 -3.01 38.47
CA ALA A 42 16.34 -1.70 39.08
C ALA A 42 15.05 -0.98 38.67
N CYS A 43 14.56 -1.22 37.45
CA CYS A 43 13.50 -0.45 36.81
C CYS A 43 12.36 -1.37 36.36
N SER A 44 11.17 -1.18 36.96
CA SER A 44 9.92 -1.69 36.37
C SER A 44 9.36 -0.74 35.31
N THR A 45 9.73 0.55 35.38
CA THR A 45 9.34 1.57 34.40
C THR A 45 10.56 2.41 34.06
N ILE A 46 10.78 2.65 32.76
CA ILE A 46 11.80 3.57 32.26
C ILE A 46 11.11 4.88 31.90
N GLY A 47 11.51 5.98 32.54
CA GLY A 47 10.87 7.29 32.44
C GLY A 47 11.19 8.07 31.16
N GLY A 48 12.25 7.67 30.44
CA GLY A 48 12.63 8.23 29.14
C GLY A 48 12.77 7.16 28.06
N ASP A 49 13.61 7.43 27.07
CA ASP A 49 13.88 6.49 25.98
C ASP A 49 14.78 5.32 26.44
N LEU A 50 14.55 4.15 25.86
CA LEU A 50 15.44 3.01 25.93
C LEU A 50 16.24 2.93 24.62
N LEU A 51 17.53 3.22 24.70
CA LEU A 51 18.46 3.21 23.57
C LEU A 51 19.24 1.90 23.57
N LEU A 52 19.21 1.17 22.44
CA LEU A 52 20.05 0.00 22.24
C LEU A 52 21.27 0.41 21.40
N SER A 53 22.46 0.13 21.93
CA SER A 53 23.73 0.41 21.24
C SER A 53 23.82 -0.37 19.92
N THR A 54 24.56 0.19 18.95
CA THR A 54 24.85 -0.45 17.65
C THR A 54 26.03 -1.43 17.69
N ALA A 55 26.67 -1.55 18.86
CA ALA A 55 27.84 -2.39 19.07
C ALA A 55 27.60 -3.42 20.17
N ILE A 56 26.41 -4.04 20.17
CA ILE A 56 26.11 -5.15 21.08
C ILE A 56 26.98 -6.34 20.68
N PRO A 57 27.76 -6.93 21.61
CA PRO A 57 28.61 -8.08 21.31
C PRO A 57 27.82 -9.28 20.77
N GLU A 58 28.45 -10.08 19.89
CA GLU A 58 27.86 -11.34 19.41
C GLU A 58 27.52 -12.24 20.60
N SER A 59 26.33 -12.84 20.60
CA SER A 59 25.78 -13.69 21.67
C SER A 59 25.33 -13.01 22.98
N ASP A 60 25.35 -11.68 23.06
CA ASP A 60 24.80 -10.95 24.21
C ASP A 60 23.29 -10.70 24.04
N ASP A 61 22.49 -11.74 24.30
CA ASP A 61 21.03 -11.61 24.28
C ASP A 61 20.54 -10.58 25.32
N ILE A 62 19.75 -9.62 24.85
CA ILE A 62 19.19 -8.53 25.65
C ILE A 62 17.83 -8.97 26.19
N ASN A 63 17.80 -9.38 27.45
CA ASN A 63 16.57 -9.68 28.17
C ASN A 63 16.18 -8.51 29.09
N LEU A 64 14.95 -8.02 28.95
CA LEU A 64 14.37 -6.91 29.71
C LEU A 64 13.19 -7.35 30.60
N ASP A 65 13.13 -8.63 30.98
CA ASP A 65 12.13 -9.17 31.92
C ASP A 65 12.19 -8.47 33.28
N GLY A 66 11.08 -7.89 33.70
CA GLY A 66 10.94 -7.03 34.86
C GLY A 66 10.63 -5.58 34.48
N VAL A 67 11.00 -5.14 33.27
CA VAL A 67 10.54 -3.86 32.72
C VAL A 67 9.13 -4.05 32.17
N GLU A 68 8.18 -3.27 32.68
CA GLU A 68 6.77 -3.33 32.30
C GLU A 68 6.37 -2.20 31.36
N ALA A 69 7.04 -1.03 31.46
CA ALA A 69 6.74 0.13 30.62
C ALA A 69 7.98 0.97 30.29
N VAL A 70 7.97 1.55 29.09
CA VAL A 70 8.90 2.60 28.64
C VAL A 70 8.08 3.85 28.30
N LEU A 71 8.29 4.95 29.03
CA LEU A 71 7.54 6.20 28.84
C LEU A 71 8.08 7.04 27.68
N GLY A 72 9.28 6.73 27.19
CA GLY A 72 9.80 7.21 25.91
C GLY A 72 9.67 6.16 24.80
N SER A 73 10.60 6.19 23.86
CA SER A 73 10.70 5.26 22.73
C SER A 73 11.73 4.15 23.01
N ILE A 74 11.58 3.01 22.34
CA ILE A 74 12.64 2.00 22.23
C ILE A 74 13.32 2.24 20.89
N ILE A 75 14.60 2.61 20.91
CA ILE A 75 15.32 3.04 19.71
C ILE A 75 16.57 2.20 19.52
N HIS A 76 16.67 1.68 18.31
CA HIS A 76 17.82 0.97 17.82
C HIS A 76 18.05 1.35 16.36
N ASN A 77 19.14 2.06 16.08
CA ASN A 77 19.47 2.54 14.75
C ASN A 77 20.81 1.94 14.34
N GLY A 78 20.78 0.87 13.57
CA GLY A 78 21.96 0.26 13.00
C GLY A 78 22.64 1.12 11.95
N CYS A 79 23.64 0.49 11.33
CA CYS A 79 24.55 1.08 10.37
C CYS A 79 23.88 1.21 8.99
N PHE A 80 23.96 2.37 8.32
CA PHE A 80 23.38 2.53 6.99
C PHE A 80 24.24 1.84 5.90
N PRO A 81 23.62 1.27 4.83
CA PRO A 81 24.36 0.58 3.77
C PRO A 81 25.49 1.39 3.12
N ASP A 82 25.36 2.72 3.08
CA ASP A 82 26.26 3.68 2.45
C ASP A 82 27.26 4.34 3.41
N GLU A 83 27.20 4.02 4.71
CA GLU A 83 28.13 4.52 5.71
C GLU A 83 29.45 3.73 5.68
N GLU A 84 30.57 4.45 5.64
CA GLU A 84 31.91 3.87 5.60
C GLU A 84 32.20 3.12 6.91
N GLY A 85 32.43 1.80 6.81
CA GLY A 85 32.63 0.92 7.97
C GLY A 85 31.41 0.06 8.34
N CYS A 86 30.27 0.22 7.65
CA CYS A 86 29.14 -0.70 7.76
C CYS A 86 29.40 -1.97 6.95
N ASP A 87 29.98 -2.98 7.57
CA ASP A 87 30.08 -4.30 6.97
C ASP A 87 28.76 -5.06 7.15
N GLN A 88 27.95 -5.07 6.09
CA GLN A 88 26.65 -5.76 6.03
C GLN A 88 26.73 -7.27 6.30
N THR A 89 27.94 -7.84 6.32
CA THR A 89 28.16 -9.29 6.44
C THR A 89 28.69 -9.75 7.79
N THR A 90 28.98 -8.83 8.72
CA THR A 90 29.65 -9.15 10.00
C THR A 90 28.97 -8.61 11.25
N SER A 91 27.73 -8.13 11.17
CA SER A 91 26.96 -7.73 12.36
C SER A 91 26.76 -8.94 13.30
N SER A 92 27.28 -8.81 14.51
CA SER A 92 27.05 -9.68 15.65
C SER A 92 25.57 -10.05 15.79
N LEU A 93 25.23 -11.34 15.78
CA LEU A 93 23.84 -11.76 16.01
C LEU A 93 23.52 -11.76 17.51
N TYR A 94 22.36 -11.21 17.86
CA TYR A 94 21.81 -11.23 19.22
C TYR A 94 20.28 -11.14 19.21
N ASP A 95 19.65 -11.63 20.27
CA ASP A 95 18.20 -11.57 20.43
C ASP A 95 17.79 -10.51 21.45
N ILE A 96 16.62 -9.91 21.27
CA ILE A 96 16.00 -8.99 22.24
C ILE A 96 14.70 -9.61 22.72
N SER A 97 14.50 -9.67 24.03
CA SER A 97 13.30 -10.25 24.63
C SER A 97 12.78 -9.50 25.85
N SER A 98 11.46 -9.47 26.00
CA SER A 98 10.77 -9.12 27.24
C SER A 98 9.40 -9.78 27.31
N SER A 99 9.19 -10.58 28.34
CA SER A 99 7.91 -11.20 28.68
C SER A 99 7.05 -10.33 29.60
N THR A 100 7.54 -9.17 30.03
CA THR A 100 6.84 -8.27 30.97
C THR A 100 6.49 -6.93 30.38
N LEU A 101 7.18 -6.48 29.33
CA LEU A 101 6.94 -5.19 28.71
C LEU A 101 5.54 -5.16 28.09
N ARG A 102 4.68 -4.27 28.57
CA ARG A 102 3.29 -4.12 28.12
C ARG A 102 3.05 -2.84 27.34
N THR A 103 3.77 -1.76 27.66
CA THR A 103 3.48 -0.44 27.10
C THR A 103 4.74 0.33 26.73
N VAL A 104 4.71 0.95 25.54
CA VAL A 104 5.68 1.94 25.11
C VAL A 104 4.91 3.23 24.78
N SER A 105 5.16 4.32 25.51
CA SER A 105 4.46 5.59 25.29
C SER A 105 5.02 6.39 24.10
N GLY A 106 6.24 6.07 23.66
CA GLY A 106 6.81 6.54 22.39
C GLY A 106 6.65 5.52 21.28
N SER A 107 7.66 5.44 20.42
CA SER A 107 7.72 4.50 19.28
C SER A 107 8.67 3.33 19.56
N ILE A 108 8.51 2.23 18.84
CA ILE A 108 9.52 1.17 18.72
C ILE A 108 10.18 1.35 17.36
N ILE A 109 11.45 1.75 17.35
CA ILE A 109 12.17 2.10 16.13
C ILE A 109 13.39 1.21 16.03
N PHE A 110 13.35 0.28 15.08
CA PHE A 110 14.47 -0.55 14.69
C PHE A 110 14.77 -0.27 13.22
N ARG A 111 15.90 0.37 12.96
CA ARG A 111 16.30 0.76 11.62
C ARG A 111 17.64 0.16 11.28
N ASN A 112 17.79 -0.17 10.00
CA ASN A 112 19.04 -0.56 9.38
C ASN A 112 19.61 -1.89 9.91
N TYR A 113 20.79 -2.25 9.38
CA TYR A 113 21.44 -3.53 9.62
C TYR A 113 22.11 -3.53 10.98
N ASP A 114 21.68 -4.42 11.87
CA ASP A 114 22.27 -4.47 13.22
C ASP A 114 22.11 -5.81 13.94
N GLY A 115 22.18 -6.92 13.21
CA GLY A 115 22.35 -8.25 13.82
C GLY A 115 21.20 -8.77 14.69
N VAL A 116 20.12 -8.00 14.93
CA VAL A 116 18.95 -8.45 15.68
C VAL A 116 18.36 -9.69 15.00
N GLY A 117 18.57 -10.85 15.63
CA GLY A 117 18.13 -12.15 15.15
C GLY A 117 16.66 -12.41 15.45
N LYS A 118 16.24 -12.07 16.67
CA LYS A 118 14.85 -12.17 17.14
C LYS A 118 14.46 -10.96 17.98
N LEU A 119 13.21 -10.55 17.83
CA LEU A 119 12.57 -9.53 18.67
C LEU A 119 11.31 -10.13 19.30
N LEU A 120 11.40 -10.46 20.59
CA LEU A 120 10.40 -11.23 21.32
C LEU A 120 9.75 -10.39 22.42
N LEU A 121 8.62 -9.77 22.10
CA LEU A 121 7.83 -8.92 22.98
C LEU A 121 6.39 -9.44 23.13
N PRO A 122 6.18 -10.72 23.52
CA PRO A 122 4.85 -11.34 23.49
C PRO A 122 3.82 -10.64 24.38
N SER A 123 4.24 -9.95 25.44
CA SER A 123 3.32 -9.24 26.36
C SER A 123 3.10 -7.77 26.00
N LEU A 124 3.71 -7.28 24.91
CA LEU A 124 3.53 -5.90 24.47
C LEU A 124 2.09 -5.74 23.98
N GLU A 125 1.33 -4.85 24.61
CA GLU A 125 -0.08 -4.61 24.30
C GLU A 125 -0.28 -3.31 23.53
N VAL A 126 0.47 -2.27 23.89
CA VAL A 126 0.26 -0.90 23.38
C VAL A 126 1.60 -0.22 23.07
N VAL A 127 1.69 0.37 21.89
CA VAL A 127 2.71 1.35 21.51
C VAL A 127 1.97 2.63 21.11
N ASN A 128 2.15 3.74 21.81
CA ASN A 128 1.40 4.96 21.48
C ASN A 128 1.90 5.63 20.19
N GLY A 129 3.19 5.49 19.87
CA GLY A 129 3.77 5.88 18.60
C GLY A 129 3.84 4.70 17.63
N SER A 130 4.71 4.79 16.63
CA SER A 130 4.83 3.76 15.60
C SER A 130 5.68 2.57 16.03
N VAL A 131 5.36 1.39 15.51
CA VAL A 131 6.27 0.24 15.42
C VAL A 131 6.90 0.27 14.04
N PHE A 132 8.15 0.70 13.97
CA PHE A 132 8.89 0.87 12.73
C PHE A 132 10.10 -0.06 12.71
N LEU A 133 9.95 -1.20 12.04
CA LEU A 133 10.94 -2.27 11.92
C LEU A 133 11.42 -2.32 10.47
N SER A 134 12.50 -1.61 10.14
CA SER A 134 12.91 -1.40 8.75
C SER A 134 14.36 -1.78 8.48
N GLY A 135 14.60 -2.55 7.43
CA GLY A 135 15.95 -2.96 7.02
C GLY A 135 16.56 -4.02 7.93
N LEU A 136 15.75 -4.86 8.56
CA LEU A 136 16.21 -5.87 9.52
C LEU A 136 16.60 -7.16 8.79
N LEU A 137 17.81 -7.18 8.21
CA LEU A 137 18.29 -8.30 7.38
C LEU A 137 18.57 -9.60 8.14
N ASN A 138 18.61 -9.56 9.47
CA ASN A 138 18.90 -10.72 10.31
C ASN A 138 17.67 -11.18 11.11
N LEU A 139 16.57 -10.42 11.08
CA LEU A 139 15.40 -10.72 11.89
C LEU A 139 14.67 -11.93 11.30
N THR A 140 14.81 -13.07 11.99
CA THR A 140 14.17 -14.35 11.64
C THR A 140 12.86 -14.57 12.39
N HIS A 141 12.69 -13.94 13.57
CA HIS A 141 11.50 -14.09 14.40
C HIS A 141 11.07 -12.76 15.02
N LEU A 142 9.84 -12.35 14.72
CA LEU A 142 9.14 -11.26 15.41
C LEU A 142 7.96 -11.82 16.20
N ASP A 143 7.97 -11.64 17.52
CA ASP A 143 6.84 -11.97 18.39
C ASP A 143 6.33 -10.69 19.04
N VAL A 144 5.16 -10.25 18.58
CA VAL A 144 4.36 -9.17 19.14
C VAL A 144 2.93 -9.67 19.34
N THR A 145 2.80 -10.92 19.82
CA THR A 145 1.54 -11.66 19.89
C THR A 145 0.38 -10.81 20.42
N ASN A 146 0.57 -10.14 21.56
CA ASN A 146 -0.49 -9.36 22.21
C ASN A 146 -0.61 -7.90 21.76
N LEU A 147 0.15 -7.45 20.75
CA LEU A 147 0.12 -6.05 20.31
C LEU A 147 -1.24 -5.72 19.72
N ALA A 148 -2.02 -4.93 20.46
CA ALA A 148 -3.39 -4.58 20.10
C ALA A 148 -3.50 -3.16 19.54
N TYR A 149 -2.65 -2.22 19.99
CA TYR A 149 -2.71 -0.82 19.57
C TYR A 149 -1.31 -0.28 19.25
N THR A 150 -1.19 0.41 18.12
CA THR A 150 0.04 1.09 17.66
C THR A 150 -0.32 2.37 16.91
N GLY A 151 0.57 3.35 16.82
CA GLY A 151 0.37 4.53 15.98
C GLY A 151 0.39 4.17 14.49
N ASP A 152 1.39 3.39 14.08
CA ASP A 152 1.56 2.82 12.74
C ASP A 152 2.36 1.52 12.88
N PHE A 153 2.24 0.60 11.92
CA PHE A 153 3.05 -0.62 11.88
C PHE A 153 3.76 -0.77 10.54
N SER A 154 5.08 -0.78 10.56
CA SER A 154 5.92 -0.95 9.37
C SER A 154 6.92 -2.08 9.59
N LEU A 155 6.96 -3.03 8.67
CA LEU A 155 7.83 -4.20 8.69
C LEU A 155 8.56 -4.40 7.36
N ASN A 156 9.88 -4.45 7.46
CA ASN A 156 10.80 -4.83 6.40
C ASN A 156 11.92 -5.72 6.96
N ALA A 157 11.78 -7.03 6.72
CA ALA A 157 12.63 -8.08 7.27
C ALA A 157 12.77 -9.24 6.25
N PRO A 158 13.72 -9.15 5.30
CA PRO A 158 13.84 -10.07 4.16
C PRO A 158 14.10 -11.53 4.47
N VAL A 159 14.51 -11.84 5.70
CA VAL A 159 14.78 -13.22 6.15
C VAL A 159 13.80 -13.67 7.25
N LEU A 160 12.71 -12.93 7.47
CA LEU A 160 11.71 -13.27 8.49
C LEU A 160 11.09 -14.64 8.22
N GLU A 161 11.16 -15.54 9.19
CA GLU A 161 10.64 -16.91 9.11
C GLU A 161 9.39 -17.09 9.99
N GLN A 162 9.33 -16.38 11.11
CA GLN A 162 8.23 -16.45 12.06
C GLN A 162 7.73 -15.05 12.43
N LEU A 163 6.41 -14.87 12.34
CA LEU A 163 5.69 -13.68 12.77
C LEU A 163 4.54 -14.11 13.69
N ASP A 164 4.62 -13.76 14.97
CA ASP A 164 3.55 -14.00 15.93
C ASP A 164 2.85 -12.66 16.25
N ILE A 165 1.58 -12.57 15.87
CA ILE A 165 0.68 -11.44 16.15
C ILE A 165 -0.76 -11.96 16.18
N ASP A 166 -1.56 -11.61 17.20
CA ASP A 166 -2.98 -12.00 17.28
C ASP A 166 -3.91 -10.99 16.57
N GLY A 167 -3.38 -9.82 16.23
CA GLY A 167 -4.02 -8.82 15.40
C GLY A 167 -4.26 -7.48 16.07
N LEU A 168 -4.26 -6.43 15.25
CA LEU A 168 -4.47 -5.06 15.71
C LEU A 168 -5.95 -4.80 15.97
N ARG A 169 -6.24 -4.15 17.09
CA ARG A 169 -7.58 -3.71 17.48
C ARG A 169 -7.81 -2.23 17.18
N GLY A 170 -6.78 -1.45 16.94
CA GLY A 170 -6.92 -0.03 16.62
C GLY A 170 -5.57 0.65 16.44
N PHE A 171 -5.64 1.92 16.08
CA PHE A 171 -4.47 2.78 15.97
C PHE A 171 -4.56 3.94 16.95
N THR A 172 -3.42 4.39 17.46
CA THR A 172 -3.32 5.54 18.38
C THR A 172 -3.12 6.86 17.66
N ASP A 173 -2.70 6.84 16.39
CA ASP A 173 -2.52 8.02 15.54
C ASP A 173 -3.70 8.22 14.57
N GLU A 174 -3.95 9.47 14.16
CA GLU A 174 -4.97 9.82 13.17
C GLU A 174 -4.62 9.32 11.76
N ILE A 175 -3.33 9.24 11.46
CA ILE A 175 -2.78 8.74 10.20
C ILE A 175 -1.96 7.50 10.54
N ALA A 176 -2.44 6.35 10.11
CA ALA A 176 -1.96 5.07 10.61
C ALA A 176 -2.10 3.96 9.56
N GLY A 177 -1.44 2.84 9.75
CA GLY A 177 -1.59 1.73 8.86
C GLY A 177 -0.70 0.54 9.14
N VAL A 178 -0.75 -0.40 8.20
CA VAL A 178 0.13 -1.55 8.14
C VAL A 178 0.87 -1.51 6.82
N ILE A 179 2.20 -1.45 6.91
CA ILE A 179 3.13 -1.49 5.77
C ILE A 179 3.99 -2.73 5.91
N ILE A 180 3.78 -3.71 5.04
CA ILE A 180 4.59 -4.93 4.95
C ILE A 180 5.37 -4.91 3.64
N SER A 181 6.69 -5.06 3.73
CA SER A 181 7.55 -5.01 2.56
C SER A 181 8.74 -5.93 2.65
N ASP A 182 9.07 -6.64 1.57
CA ASP A 182 10.21 -7.55 1.50
C ASP A 182 10.33 -8.43 2.75
N VAL A 183 9.25 -9.14 3.12
CA VAL A 183 9.30 -10.13 4.20
C VAL A 183 9.76 -11.48 3.66
N GLY A 184 10.46 -12.24 4.50
CA GLY A 184 11.09 -13.51 4.14
C GLY A 184 10.11 -14.63 3.82
N SER A 185 10.17 -15.74 4.56
CA SER A 185 9.43 -16.98 4.28
C SER A 185 8.01 -17.04 4.86
N ILE A 186 7.55 -15.98 5.56
CA ILE A 186 6.17 -15.91 6.04
C ILE A 186 5.17 -15.96 4.87
N ASP A 187 4.09 -16.72 5.05
CA ASP A 187 3.11 -17.01 4.00
C ASP A 187 1.76 -16.30 4.21
N SER A 188 1.52 -15.73 5.39
CA SER A 188 0.33 -14.95 5.74
C SER A 188 0.65 -13.72 6.58
N VAL A 189 -0.18 -12.70 6.40
CA VAL A 189 -0.26 -11.48 7.23
C VAL A 189 -1.70 -11.20 7.65
N ASP A 190 -2.58 -12.19 7.53
CA ASP A 190 -4.03 -12.03 7.78
C ASP A 190 -4.33 -11.62 9.22
N ALA A 191 -3.48 -12.07 10.16
CA ALA A 191 -3.62 -11.74 11.56
C ALA A 191 -3.70 -10.22 11.83
N PHE A 192 -3.02 -9.37 11.05
CA PHE A 192 -3.15 -7.91 11.18
C PHE A 192 -4.60 -7.42 10.96
N PHE A 193 -5.38 -8.14 10.16
CA PHE A 193 -6.68 -7.73 9.64
C PHE A 193 -7.86 -8.53 10.19
N ASP A 194 -7.61 -9.55 11.01
CA ASP A 194 -8.62 -10.48 11.54
C ASP A 194 -9.64 -9.82 12.48
N HIS A 195 -9.28 -8.69 13.09
CA HIS A 195 -10.12 -7.96 14.03
C HIS A 195 -10.67 -6.67 13.41
N PRO A 196 -11.97 -6.35 13.60
CA PRO A 196 -12.49 -5.03 13.27
C PRO A 196 -11.75 -3.95 14.07
N LEU A 197 -11.26 -2.92 13.38
CA LEU A 197 -10.63 -1.78 14.05
C LEU A 197 -11.65 -1.03 14.90
N GLN A 198 -11.33 -0.86 16.17
CA GLN A 198 -11.95 0.11 17.06
C GLN A 198 -11.35 1.47 16.71
N VAL A 199 -12.06 2.22 15.88
CA VAL A 199 -11.66 3.59 15.54
C VAL A 199 -12.12 4.50 16.68
N GLU A 200 -11.20 4.86 17.58
CA GLU A 200 -11.44 5.88 18.62
C GLU A 200 -11.20 7.31 18.10
N SER A 201 -11.21 7.53 16.78
CA SER A 201 -11.07 8.88 16.23
C SER A 201 -12.33 9.71 16.49
N PRO A 202 -12.23 10.88 17.15
CA PRO A 202 -13.36 11.77 17.45
C PRO A 202 -14.18 12.18 16.21
N ASP A 203 -13.55 12.16 15.03
CA ASP A 203 -14.12 12.64 13.78
C ASP A 203 -14.44 11.52 12.78
N GLY A 204 -14.14 10.25 13.12
CA GLY A 204 -14.39 9.09 12.26
C GLY A 204 -13.53 9.03 10.98
N ASN A 205 -12.57 9.94 10.80
CA ASN A 205 -11.74 10.10 9.60
C ASN A 205 -10.28 9.66 9.84
N SER A 206 -10.04 8.46 10.36
CA SER A 206 -8.68 7.93 10.46
C SER A 206 -8.14 7.59 9.07
N ASP A 207 -7.01 8.16 8.66
CA ASP A 207 -6.33 7.82 7.39
C ASP A 207 -5.63 6.47 7.56
N ILE A 208 -6.40 5.39 7.43
CA ILE A 208 -5.96 3.99 7.59
C ILE A 208 -5.41 3.46 6.27
N ARG A 209 -4.13 3.10 6.30
CA ARG A 209 -3.39 2.65 5.12
C ARG A 209 -3.02 1.17 5.21
N VAL A 210 -3.14 0.46 4.09
CA VAL A 210 -2.65 -0.91 3.93
C VAL A 210 -1.70 -0.94 2.76
N THR A 211 -0.44 -1.32 2.99
CA THR A 211 0.55 -1.47 1.92
C THR A 211 1.23 -2.82 2.03
N ILE A 212 1.18 -3.62 0.97
CA ILE A 212 1.92 -4.87 0.85
C ILE A 212 2.72 -4.83 -0.44
N ARG A 213 4.05 -4.98 -0.35
CA ARG A 213 4.94 -4.94 -1.52
C ARG A 213 6.04 -6.00 -1.43
N ASN A 214 6.49 -6.48 -2.58
CA ASN A 214 7.67 -7.35 -2.73
C ASN A 214 7.72 -8.59 -1.81
N SER A 215 6.57 -9.10 -1.37
CA SER A 215 6.49 -10.21 -0.40
C SER A 215 6.12 -11.50 -1.12
N THR A 216 7.11 -12.17 -1.72
CA THR A 216 6.91 -13.25 -2.71
C THR A 216 6.26 -14.52 -2.16
N ASN A 217 6.34 -14.75 -0.85
CA ASN A 217 5.78 -15.93 -0.20
C ASN A 217 4.34 -15.74 0.30
N ILE A 218 3.89 -14.50 0.51
CA ILE A 218 2.49 -14.20 0.77
C ILE A 218 1.71 -14.46 -0.52
N ARG A 219 0.75 -15.39 -0.48
CA ARG A 219 -0.07 -15.77 -1.64
C ARG A 219 -1.50 -15.31 -1.54
N ASN A 220 -2.01 -15.12 -0.33
CA ASN A 220 -3.35 -14.63 -0.08
C ASN A 220 -3.29 -13.56 1.01
N VAL A 221 -4.16 -12.57 0.91
CA VAL A 221 -4.42 -11.63 2.00
C VAL A 221 -5.91 -11.37 2.10
N THR A 222 -6.46 -11.46 3.30
CA THR A 222 -7.84 -11.09 3.62
C THR A 222 -7.83 -9.80 4.40
N VAL A 223 -8.49 -8.76 3.88
CA VAL A 223 -8.59 -7.45 4.56
C VAL A 223 -10.04 -7.18 4.91
N ALA A 224 -10.34 -7.25 6.21
CA ALA A 224 -11.70 -7.17 6.73
C ALA A 224 -12.07 -5.83 7.38
N TRP A 225 -11.18 -4.83 7.34
CA TRP A 225 -11.43 -3.52 7.96
C TRP A 225 -12.54 -2.75 7.23
N PRO A 226 -13.53 -2.18 7.96
CA PRO A 226 -14.70 -1.57 7.35
C PRO A 226 -14.41 -0.25 6.62
N TYR A 227 -13.33 0.46 6.98
CA TYR A 227 -12.91 1.70 6.34
C TYR A 227 -11.40 1.70 6.14
N ILE A 228 -10.97 2.07 4.93
CA ILE A 228 -9.57 2.18 4.54
C ILE A 228 -9.42 3.40 3.63
N SER A 229 -8.54 4.35 3.97
CA SER A 229 -8.29 5.50 3.11
C SER A 229 -7.45 5.11 1.89
N LYS A 230 -6.46 4.23 2.07
CA LYS A 230 -5.58 3.81 0.98
C LYS A 230 -5.11 2.38 1.14
N MET A 231 -5.44 1.54 0.16
CA MET A 231 -4.92 0.18 0.02
C MET A 231 -4.03 0.10 -1.21
N MET A 232 -2.81 -0.41 -1.05
CA MET A 232 -1.84 -0.63 -2.13
C MET A 232 -1.22 -2.02 -2.02
N ILE A 233 -1.52 -2.89 -2.97
CA ILE A 233 -0.95 -4.23 -3.07
C ILE A 233 -0.11 -4.31 -4.34
N TYR A 234 1.21 -4.35 -4.18
CA TYR A 234 2.21 -4.38 -5.27
C TYR A 234 2.85 -5.77 -5.39
N ASN A 235 2.03 -6.82 -5.45
CA ASN A 235 2.51 -8.17 -5.72
C ASN A 235 1.49 -8.89 -6.60
N LYS A 236 1.88 -9.16 -7.86
CA LYS A 236 1.03 -9.78 -8.87
C LYS A 236 0.54 -11.19 -8.52
N ASP A 237 1.24 -11.89 -7.64
CA ASP A 237 0.92 -13.26 -7.26
C ASP A 237 0.10 -13.35 -5.96
N ILE A 238 -0.30 -12.22 -5.37
CA ILE A 238 -1.18 -12.18 -4.20
C ILE A 238 -2.64 -12.18 -4.64
N ALA A 239 -3.41 -13.15 -4.17
CA ALA A 239 -4.86 -13.08 -4.20
C ALA A 239 -5.37 -12.24 -3.02
N VAL A 240 -6.14 -11.20 -3.32
CA VAL A 240 -6.71 -10.29 -2.32
C VAL A 240 -8.17 -10.69 -2.08
N THR A 241 -8.57 -10.87 -0.82
CA THR A 241 -9.98 -10.97 -0.42
C THR A 241 -10.36 -9.73 0.38
N LEU A 242 -11.43 -9.04 -0.04
CA LEU A 242 -12.00 -7.90 0.67
C LEU A 242 -13.22 -8.34 1.49
N GLY A 243 -13.27 -7.89 2.74
CA GLY A 243 -14.25 -8.32 3.72
C GLY A 243 -13.74 -9.46 4.60
N GLY A 244 -14.65 -10.08 5.35
CA GLY A 244 -14.32 -11.16 6.26
C GLY A 244 -15.57 -11.68 6.96
N SER A 245 -15.39 -12.60 7.90
CA SER A 245 -16.50 -13.33 8.52
C SER A 245 -17.51 -12.46 9.29
N SER A 246 -17.21 -11.19 9.55
CA SER A 246 -18.10 -10.23 10.22
C SER A 246 -18.31 -8.92 9.46
N THR A 247 -17.73 -8.76 8.26
CA THR A 247 -17.70 -7.47 7.56
C THR A 247 -18.79 -7.43 6.49
N GLU A 248 -19.89 -6.74 6.81
CA GLU A 248 -21.04 -6.61 5.88
C GLU A 248 -20.90 -5.42 4.93
N SER A 249 -20.17 -4.37 5.34
CA SER A 249 -19.93 -3.17 4.54
C SER A 249 -18.47 -2.75 4.63
N MET A 250 -17.92 -2.30 3.51
CA MET A 250 -16.56 -1.81 3.41
C MET A 250 -16.49 -0.58 2.51
N HIS A 251 -15.73 0.42 2.94
CA HIS A 251 -15.45 1.62 2.17
C HIS A 251 -13.94 1.80 1.99
N ILE A 252 -13.50 2.00 0.74
CA ILE A 252 -12.08 2.24 0.42
C ILE A 252 -11.96 3.51 -0.41
N ASP A 253 -11.30 4.56 0.10
CA ASP A 253 -11.15 5.80 -0.69
C ASP A 253 -10.27 5.59 -1.93
N SER A 254 -9.17 4.82 -1.80
CA SER A 254 -8.27 4.50 -2.90
C SER A 254 -7.73 3.06 -2.82
N LEU A 255 -7.98 2.28 -3.86
CA LEU A 255 -7.60 0.88 -4.01
C LEU A 255 -6.65 0.71 -5.21
N THR A 256 -5.41 0.30 -4.94
CA THR A 256 -4.43 -0.09 -5.95
C THR A 256 -4.10 -1.56 -5.78
N ILE A 257 -4.42 -2.38 -6.79
CA ILE A 257 -4.27 -3.84 -6.76
C ILE A 257 -3.70 -4.35 -8.09
N PRO A 258 -3.10 -5.55 -8.14
CA PRO A 258 -2.45 -6.02 -9.37
C PRO A 258 -3.45 -6.37 -10.48
N THR A 259 -4.37 -7.29 -10.21
CA THR A 259 -5.20 -7.95 -11.24
C THR A 259 -6.68 -8.03 -10.88
N GLY A 260 -7.01 -8.11 -9.59
CA GLY A 260 -8.37 -8.27 -9.09
C GLY A 260 -8.40 -8.61 -7.61
N PHE A 261 -9.61 -8.82 -7.10
CA PHE A 261 -9.85 -9.26 -5.73
C PHE A 261 -11.08 -10.17 -5.69
N HIS A 262 -11.14 -11.01 -4.65
CA HIS A 262 -12.32 -11.73 -4.25
C HIS A 262 -13.10 -10.92 -3.22
N ARG A 263 -14.42 -10.95 -3.33
CA ARG A 263 -15.32 -10.33 -2.35
C ARG A 263 -15.82 -11.43 -1.43
N ASP A 264 -15.59 -11.30 -0.12
CA ASP A 264 -16.14 -12.26 0.84
C ASP A 264 -17.67 -12.31 0.73
N SER A 265 -18.24 -13.51 0.87
CA SER A 265 -19.69 -13.74 0.74
C SER A 265 -20.56 -12.91 1.69
N LYS A 266 -20.02 -12.46 2.82
CA LYS A 266 -20.73 -11.62 3.79
C LYS A 266 -20.63 -10.14 3.47
N LEU A 267 -19.68 -9.71 2.63
CA LEU A 267 -19.52 -8.33 2.24
C LEU A 267 -20.65 -7.94 1.28
N GLN A 268 -21.72 -7.34 1.80
CA GLN A 268 -22.93 -6.96 1.06
C GLN A 268 -22.85 -5.58 0.43
N ASN A 269 -22.00 -4.70 0.96
CA ASN A 269 -21.77 -3.37 0.39
C ASN A 269 -20.28 -3.05 0.29
N LEU A 270 -19.80 -2.74 -0.91
CA LEU A 270 -18.43 -2.33 -1.19
C LEU A 270 -18.44 -1.03 -2.00
N THR A 271 -18.03 0.05 -1.35
CA THR A 271 -17.87 1.38 -1.98
C THR A 271 -16.40 1.70 -2.15
N VAL A 272 -16.02 2.16 -3.34
CA VAL A 272 -14.64 2.55 -3.63
C VAL A 272 -14.58 3.95 -4.24
N GLY A 273 -13.73 4.82 -3.72
CA GLY A 273 -13.49 6.14 -4.30
C GLY A 273 -12.72 6.04 -5.62
N ARG A 274 -11.55 5.43 -5.59
CA ARG A 274 -10.67 5.22 -6.76
C ARG A 274 -10.18 3.78 -6.80
N VAL A 275 -10.26 3.14 -7.97
CA VAL A 275 -9.58 1.87 -8.23
C VAL A 275 -8.55 2.02 -9.34
N GLU A 276 -7.36 1.45 -9.12
CA GLU A 276 -6.25 1.37 -10.08
C GLU A 276 -5.72 -0.07 -10.13
N PHE A 277 -5.48 -0.56 -11.34
CA PHE A 277 -4.88 -1.88 -11.57
C PHE A 277 -3.45 -1.74 -12.11
N THR A 278 -2.48 -2.37 -11.45
CA THR A 278 -1.05 -2.17 -11.78
C THR A 278 -0.44 -3.26 -12.66
N GLU A 279 -1.07 -4.44 -12.78
CA GLU A 279 -0.49 -5.63 -13.43
C GLU A 279 -1.49 -6.30 -14.39
N THR A 280 -2.07 -5.51 -15.27
CA THR A 280 -3.17 -5.93 -16.16
C THR A 280 -2.74 -6.72 -17.39
N SER A 281 -1.45 -6.68 -17.76
CA SER A 281 -0.92 -7.25 -19.01
C SER A 281 -1.20 -8.75 -19.20
N ALA A 282 -1.24 -9.52 -18.12
CA ALA A 282 -1.48 -10.96 -18.15
C ALA A 282 -2.96 -11.36 -18.03
N VAL A 283 -3.86 -10.42 -17.73
CA VAL A 283 -5.26 -10.69 -17.40
C VAL A 283 -6.13 -10.47 -18.62
N GLU A 284 -6.99 -11.43 -18.96
CA GLU A 284 -7.93 -11.29 -20.08
C GLU A 284 -9.21 -10.53 -19.70
N LYS A 285 -9.62 -10.61 -18.44
CA LYS A 285 -10.90 -10.09 -17.94
C LYS A 285 -10.73 -9.45 -16.56
N ILE A 286 -11.15 -8.20 -16.42
CA ILE A 286 -11.28 -7.52 -15.12
C ILE A 286 -12.75 -7.34 -14.80
N THR A 287 -13.13 -7.66 -13.57
CA THR A 287 -14.48 -7.37 -13.04
C THR A 287 -14.36 -6.25 -12.02
N LEU A 288 -15.30 -5.30 -12.03
CA LEU A 288 -15.36 -4.20 -11.07
C LEU A 288 -16.56 -4.40 -10.12
N PRO A 289 -16.52 -5.36 -9.18
CA PRO A 289 -17.68 -5.80 -8.41
C PRO A 289 -18.02 -4.85 -7.24
N PHE A 290 -18.17 -3.56 -7.54
CA PHE A 290 -18.46 -2.50 -6.59
C PHE A 290 -19.94 -2.11 -6.60
N ASP A 291 -20.48 -1.82 -5.43
CA ASP A 291 -21.84 -1.28 -5.31
C ASP A 291 -21.87 0.20 -5.67
N ASP A 292 -20.82 0.93 -5.31
CA ASP A 292 -20.56 2.31 -5.76
C ASP A 292 -19.07 2.51 -6.03
N LEU A 293 -18.76 3.19 -7.13
CA LEU A 293 -17.40 3.50 -7.56
C LEU A 293 -17.34 4.94 -8.04
N ALA A 294 -16.40 5.76 -7.59
CA ALA A 294 -16.31 7.16 -8.07
C ALA A 294 -15.33 7.31 -9.27
N TYR A 295 -14.24 6.56 -9.31
CA TYR A 295 -13.25 6.61 -10.37
C TYR A 295 -12.59 5.25 -10.63
N ALA A 296 -12.57 4.80 -11.89
CA ALA A 296 -11.84 3.62 -12.32
C ALA A 296 -10.73 3.98 -13.32
N GLU A 297 -9.52 3.48 -13.07
CA GLU A 297 -8.38 3.63 -13.97
C GLU A 297 -7.76 2.29 -14.32
N ILE A 298 -7.75 2.00 -15.62
CA ILE A 298 -7.04 0.87 -16.21
C ILE A 298 -6.24 1.41 -17.38
N ASN A 299 -4.92 1.25 -17.34
CA ASN A 299 -4.02 1.69 -18.39
C ASN A 299 -3.06 0.56 -18.74
N ASP A 300 -3.35 -0.16 -19.80
CA ASP A 300 -2.56 -1.27 -20.33
C ASP A 300 -2.29 -1.11 -21.83
N ASN A 301 -1.46 -0.12 -22.14
CA ASN A 301 -1.06 0.15 -23.51
C ASN A 301 0.12 -0.72 -23.99
N SER A 302 0.42 -1.79 -23.26
CA SER A 302 1.45 -2.76 -23.65
C SER A 302 1.04 -3.50 -24.93
N GLU A 303 2.02 -3.78 -25.80
CA GLU A 303 1.81 -4.65 -26.97
C GLU A 303 1.49 -6.09 -26.55
N GLU A 304 1.90 -6.47 -25.34
CA GLU A 304 1.66 -7.78 -24.75
C GLU A 304 0.33 -7.85 -23.98
N SER A 305 -0.46 -6.77 -23.96
CA SER A 305 -1.72 -6.72 -23.23
C SER A 305 -2.68 -7.83 -23.69
N LYS A 306 -3.06 -8.69 -22.74
CA LYS A 306 -4.10 -9.70 -22.93
C LYS A 306 -5.49 -9.22 -22.55
N LEU A 307 -5.62 -8.04 -21.96
CA LEU A 307 -6.90 -7.53 -21.49
C LEU A 307 -7.88 -7.35 -22.65
N ARG A 308 -8.97 -8.13 -22.64
CA ARG A 308 -10.03 -8.12 -23.65
C ARG A 308 -11.34 -7.58 -23.13
N THR A 309 -11.61 -7.71 -21.83
CA THR A 309 -12.95 -7.46 -21.30
C THR A 309 -12.91 -6.82 -19.92
N ILE A 310 -13.77 -5.82 -19.74
CA ILE A 310 -14.11 -5.24 -18.43
C ILE A 310 -15.58 -5.52 -18.16
N VAL A 311 -15.89 -5.98 -16.95
CA VAL A 311 -17.25 -6.27 -16.52
C VAL A 311 -17.66 -5.28 -15.44
N LEU A 312 -18.76 -4.57 -15.71
CA LEU A 312 -19.46 -3.72 -14.76
C LEU A 312 -20.67 -4.48 -14.19
N PRO A 313 -20.96 -4.33 -12.89
CA PRO A 313 -22.12 -4.95 -12.26
C PRO A 313 -23.41 -4.19 -12.64
N PRO A 314 -24.60 -4.81 -12.53
CA PRO A 314 -25.88 -4.13 -12.75
C PRO A 314 -26.06 -2.84 -11.93
N GLU A 315 -25.50 -2.83 -10.72
CA GLU A 315 -25.47 -1.72 -9.78
C GLU A 315 -24.79 -0.47 -10.38
N ALA A 316 -23.88 -0.64 -11.35
CA ALA A 316 -23.21 0.46 -12.04
C ALA A 316 -24.18 1.41 -12.76
N ALA A 317 -25.38 0.93 -13.10
CA ALA A 317 -26.44 1.77 -13.64
C ALA A 317 -26.86 2.91 -12.69
N ASN A 318 -26.60 2.76 -11.39
CA ASN A 318 -26.96 3.69 -10.32
C ASN A 318 -25.78 4.51 -9.79
N TRP A 319 -24.55 4.27 -10.26
CA TRP A 319 -23.39 5.08 -9.85
C TRP A 319 -23.61 6.55 -10.23
N THR A 320 -23.12 7.47 -9.39
CA THR A 320 -23.32 8.91 -9.60
C THR A 320 -22.00 9.66 -9.64
N ASN A 321 -21.90 10.66 -10.53
CA ASN A 321 -20.68 11.46 -10.72
C ASN A 321 -19.42 10.63 -11.03
N HIS A 322 -19.63 9.43 -11.57
CA HIS A 322 -18.58 8.46 -11.83
C HIS A 322 -17.67 8.88 -12.99
N GLN A 323 -16.43 8.40 -12.96
CA GLN A 323 -15.40 8.64 -13.96
C GLN A 323 -14.74 7.33 -14.40
N LEU A 324 -14.69 7.08 -15.71
CA LEU A 324 -13.98 5.93 -16.29
C LEU A 324 -12.79 6.41 -17.11
N SER A 325 -11.62 5.84 -16.87
CA SER A 325 -10.43 5.98 -17.71
C SER A 325 -9.87 4.60 -18.01
N LEU A 326 -10.25 4.05 -19.16
CA LEU A 326 -9.98 2.68 -19.57
C LEU A 326 -9.22 2.71 -20.90
N SER A 327 -7.98 2.29 -20.89
CA SER A 327 -7.11 2.29 -22.06
C SER A 327 -6.36 0.98 -22.13
N ALA A 328 -6.59 0.20 -23.19
CA ALA A 328 -5.77 -0.95 -23.53
C ALA A 328 -5.94 -1.31 -25.01
N ARG A 329 -4.83 -1.60 -25.70
CA ARG A 329 -4.85 -1.89 -27.15
C ARG A 329 -5.79 -3.03 -27.52
N SER A 330 -5.81 -4.05 -26.65
CA SER A 330 -6.52 -5.31 -26.84
C SER A 330 -7.96 -5.31 -26.35
N LEU A 331 -8.37 -4.29 -25.58
CA LEU A 331 -9.65 -4.25 -24.89
C LEU A 331 -10.80 -4.02 -25.86
N VAL A 332 -11.84 -4.84 -25.77
CA VAL A 332 -13.05 -4.73 -26.59
C VAL A 332 -14.17 -4.16 -25.75
N PHE A 333 -14.63 -2.96 -26.11
CA PHE A 333 -15.80 -2.32 -25.51
C PHE A 333 -17.06 -2.84 -26.19
N ARG A 334 -17.84 -3.63 -25.44
CA ARG A 334 -19.11 -4.25 -25.86
C ARG A 334 -20.05 -4.40 -24.66
N GLU A 335 -21.35 -4.40 -24.89
CA GLU A 335 -22.33 -4.52 -23.79
C GLU A 335 -22.60 -5.97 -23.36
N TYR A 336 -22.42 -6.93 -24.25
CA TYR A 336 -22.67 -8.34 -24.04
C TYR A 336 -21.40 -9.14 -24.31
N ASP A 337 -21.16 -10.17 -23.52
CA ASP A 337 -20.10 -11.13 -23.78
C ASP A 337 -20.50 -12.13 -24.90
N ASP A 338 -19.61 -13.08 -25.18
CA ASP A 338 -19.81 -14.10 -26.22
C ASP A 338 -20.96 -15.07 -25.89
N ASP A 339 -21.32 -15.19 -24.61
CA ASP A 339 -22.46 -15.98 -24.12
C ASP A 339 -23.77 -15.17 -24.08
N ASN A 340 -23.75 -13.94 -24.62
CA ASN A 340 -24.88 -13.01 -24.63
C ASN A 340 -25.34 -12.58 -23.22
N SER A 341 -24.44 -12.65 -22.23
CA SER A 341 -24.65 -12.09 -20.90
C SER A 341 -24.27 -10.60 -20.91
N LYS A 342 -25.12 -9.75 -20.32
CA LYS A 342 -24.85 -8.31 -20.24
C LYS A 342 -23.75 -8.03 -19.22
N ILE A 343 -22.66 -7.43 -19.69
CA ILE A 343 -21.42 -7.15 -18.92
C ILE A 343 -21.12 -5.65 -18.77
N TRP A 344 -21.89 -4.78 -19.42
CA TRP A 344 -21.73 -3.33 -19.31
C TRP A 344 -23.05 -2.65 -18.97
N TYR A 345 -23.02 -1.73 -18.01
CA TYR A 345 -24.19 -0.98 -17.56
C TYR A 345 -23.81 0.49 -17.44
N TRP A 346 -24.47 1.35 -18.22
CA TRP A 346 -24.23 2.80 -18.20
C TRP A 346 -24.87 3.45 -16.97
N PRO A 347 -24.12 4.22 -16.17
CA PRO A 347 -24.70 5.12 -15.17
C PRO A 347 -25.55 6.18 -15.87
N ALA A 348 -26.62 6.68 -15.24
CA ALA A 348 -27.44 7.74 -15.85
C ALA A 348 -26.70 9.08 -15.98
N LYS A 349 -25.77 9.36 -15.05
CA LYS A 349 -24.96 10.57 -15.01
C LYS A 349 -23.52 10.24 -14.71
N MET A 350 -22.62 10.69 -15.58
CA MET A 350 -21.18 10.52 -15.44
C MET A 350 -20.48 11.88 -15.51
N LYS A 351 -19.32 11.96 -14.88
CA LYS A 351 -18.48 13.15 -14.95
C LYS A 351 -17.54 13.08 -16.14
N ARG A 352 -16.84 11.96 -16.32
CA ARG A 352 -15.89 11.72 -17.42
C ARG A 352 -15.94 10.29 -17.93
N ILE A 353 -15.67 10.14 -19.22
CA ILE A 353 -15.42 8.85 -19.84
C ILE A 353 -14.23 9.00 -20.78
N SER A 354 -13.25 8.11 -20.65
CA SER A 354 -12.10 7.99 -21.53
C SER A 354 -11.94 6.52 -21.88
N LEU A 355 -12.22 6.16 -23.13
CA LEU A 355 -12.12 4.79 -23.65
C LEU A 355 -11.12 4.74 -24.79
N GLU A 356 -10.14 3.85 -24.69
CA GLU A 356 -9.17 3.57 -25.74
C GLU A 356 -9.02 2.05 -25.91
N GLY A 357 -9.39 1.56 -27.09
CA GLY A 357 -9.52 0.12 -27.37
C GLY A 357 -10.32 -0.14 -28.64
N ILE A 358 -10.84 -1.35 -28.82
CA ILE A 358 -11.71 -1.76 -29.92
C ILE A 358 -13.15 -1.49 -29.53
N ILE A 359 -13.85 -0.59 -30.22
CA ILE A 359 -15.22 -0.19 -29.84
C ILE A 359 -16.23 -0.83 -30.77
N SER A 360 -17.15 -1.63 -30.22
CA SER A 360 -18.19 -2.25 -31.04
C SER A 360 -19.17 -1.20 -31.57
N ALA A 361 -19.67 -1.40 -32.79
CA ALA A 361 -20.53 -0.43 -33.48
C ALA A 361 -21.82 -0.07 -32.69
N ASN A 362 -22.32 -1.00 -31.87
CA ASN A 362 -23.52 -0.87 -31.06
C ASN A 362 -23.23 -0.58 -29.57
N PHE A 363 -21.97 -0.37 -29.17
CA PHE A 363 -21.59 -0.24 -27.75
C PHE A 363 -22.29 0.94 -27.04
N PHE A 364 -22.57 2.02 -27.77
CA PHE A 364 -23.23 3.20 -27.24
C PHE A 364 -24.75 3.22 -27.45
N ASP A 365 -25.35 2.18 -28.02
CA ASP A 365 -26.80 2.21 -28.27
C ASP A 365 -27.59 2.32 -26.95
N SER A 366 -27.26 1.52 -25.91
CA SER A 366 -27.97 1.66 -24.63
C SER A 366 -27.56 2.90 -23.83
N PHE A 367 -26.38 3.49 -24.11
CA PHE A 367 -25.99 4.79 -23.59
C PHE A 367 -27.01 5.86 -24.00
N PHE A 368 -27.39 5.88 -25.29
CA PHE A 368 -28.38 6.81 -25.82
C PHE A 368 -29.80 6.46 -25.38
N GLU A 369 -30.19 5.19 -25.38
CA GLU A 369 -31.53 4.76 -24.92
C GLU A 369 -31.80 5.16 -23.46
N ARG A 370 -30.76 5.08 -22.61
CA ARG A 370 -30.84 5.50 -21.20
C ARG A 370 -30.82 7.02 -21.01
N ASN A 371 -30.54 7.80 -22.06
CA ASN A 371 -30.24 9.23 -21.97
C ASN A 371 -29.10 9.52 -20.99
N THR A 372 -28.03 8.72 -21.06
CA THR A 372 -26.84 8.92 -20.23
C THR A 372 -26.22 10.29 -20.54
N THR A 373 -25.93 11.08 -19.50
CA THR A 373 -25.29 12.39 -19.66
C THR A 373 -23.88 12.38 -19.09
N VAL A 374 -22.93 12.98 -19.82
CA VAL A 374 -21.56 13.19 -19.36
C VAL A 374 -21.30 14.68 -19.21
N THR A 375 -20.92 15.13 -18.01
CA THR A 375 -20.89 16.57 -17.70
C THR A 375 -19.58 17.27 -18.05
N GLU A 376 -18.44 16.57 -18.08
CA GLU A 376 -17.14 17.21 -18.29
C GLU A 376 -16.43 16.77 -19.55
N ARG A 377 -16.16 15.47 -19.72
CA ARG A 377 -15.34 14.98 -20.84
C ARG A 377 -15.82 13.64 -21.39
N ILE A 378 -15.90 13.55 -22.72
CA ILE A 378 -15.95 12.29 -23.46
C ILE A 378 -14.69 12.20 -24.32
N TYR A 379 -13.85 11.21 -24.07
CA TYR A 379 -12.71 10.86 -24.90
C TYR A 379 -12.89 9.41 -25.39
N VAL A 380 -12.86 9.22 -26.69
CA VAL A 380 -13.07 7.91 -27.33
C VAL A 380 -12.00 7.74 -28.40
N ARG A 381 -11.22 6.66 -28.31
CA ARG A 381 -10.25 6.27 -29.32
C ARG A 381 -10.49 4.82 -29.72
N ASP A 382 -10.92 4.61 -30.96
CA ASP A 382 -11.11 3.27 -31.54
C ASP A 382 -9.86 2.79 -32.28
N ASN A 383 -9.38 1.62 -31.90
CA ASN A 383 -8.19 0.98 -32.46
C ASN A 383 -8.51 0.04 -33.64
N SER A 384 -9.79 -0.14 -33.99
CA SER A 384 -10.23 -1.08 -35.04
C SER A 384 -10.64 -0.43 -36.37
N ALA A 385 -10.72 0.91 -36.41
CA ALA A 385 -11.34 1.69 -37.49
C ALA A 385 -12.81 1.31 -37.79
N GLY A 386 -13.46 0.56 -36.89
CA GLY A 386 -14.83 0.08 -37.03
C GLY A 386 -15.88 1.02 -36.42
N PHE A 387 -15.46 1.93 -35.53
CA PHE A 387 -16.34 2.87 -34.87
C PHE A 387 -16.51 4.18 -35.67
N ASN A 388 -17.76 4.59 -35.91
CA ASN A 388 -18.05 5.81 -36.66
C ASN A 388 -18.18 7.02 -35.71
N CYS A 389 -17.07 7.74 -35.51
CA CYS A 389 -17.03 8.94 -34.69
C CYS A 389 -17.99 10.05 -35.16
N THR A 390 -18.19 10.23 -36.47
CA THR A 390 -19.12 11.24 -37.00
C THR A 390 -20.56 10.93 -36.61
N ALA A 391 -21.00 9.68 -36.80
CA ALA A 391 -22.35 9.26 -36.40
C ALA A 391 -22.56 9.34 -34.88
N PHE A 392 -21.52 9.05 -34.09
CA PHE A 392 -21.57 9.18 -32.64
C PHE A 392 -21.72 10.65 -32.20
N GLU A 393 -20.94 11.56 -32.77
CA GLU A 393 -21.03 13.00 -32.52
C GLU A 393 -22.39 13.57 -32.92
N GLU A 394 -22.92 13.18 -34.08
CA GLU A 394 -24.26 13.57 -34.54
C GLU A 394 -25.36 13.10 -33.58
N LYS A 395 -25.28 11.87 -33.07
CA LYS A 395 -26.23 11.34 -32.07
C LYS A 395 -26.12 12.06 -30.72
N LEU A 396 -24.91 12.46 -30.30
CA LEU A 396 -24.72 13.25 -29.07
C LEU A 396 -25.35 14.64 -29.20
N GLY A 397 -25.19 15.30 -30.35
CA GLY A 397 -25.77 16.61 -30.62
C GLY A 397 -25.44 17.63 -29.53
N SER A 398 -26.46 18.32 -29.00
CA SER A 398 -26.31 19.31 -27.93
C SER A 398 -25.95 18.72 -26.55
N ASN A 399 -25.97 17.39 -26.40
CA ASN A 399 -25.61 16.73 -25.15
C ASN A 399 -24.11 16.43 -25.05
N ALA A 400 -23.32 16.73 -26.09
CA ALA A 400 -21.87 16.61 -26.03
C ALA A 400 -21.29 17.58 -24.97
N PRO A 401 -20.39 17.10 -24.09
CA PRO A 401 -19.70 17.98 -23.15
C PRO A 401 -18.76 18.93 -23.89
N GLY A 402 -18.34 19.99 -23.20
CA GLY A 402 -17.41 20.98 -23.78
C GLY A 402 -16.05 20.40 -24.19
N ASP A 403 -15.65 19.28 -23.58
CA ASP A 403 -14.43 18.52 -23.90
C ASP A 403 -14.82 17.17 -24.53
N PHE A 404 -15.06 17.18 -25.85
CA PHE A 404 -15.40 16.00 -26.64
C PHE A 404 -14.31 15.68 -27.65
N HIS A 405 -13.82 14.45 -27.61
CA HIS A 405 -12.83 13.92 -28.54
C HIS A 405 -13.23 12.51 -28.97
N CYS A 406 -13.35 12.29 -30.29
CA CYS A 406 -13.52 10.97 -30.87
C CYS A 406 -12.47 10.78 -31.97
N LEU A 407 -11.64 9.75 -31.83
CA LEU A 407 -10.52 9.46 -32.72
C LEU A 407 -10.64 8.00 -33.19
N THR A 408 -10.28 7.76 -34.45
CA THR A 408 -10.10 6.42 -35.00
C THR A 408 -8.65 6.30 -35.42
N ASP A 409 -7.91 5.35 -34.86
CA ASP A 409 -6.56 5.07 -35.35
C ASP A 409 -6.67 4.45 -36.74
N PHE A 410 -6.09 5.13 -37.73
CA PHE A 410 -5.78 4.50 -39.00
C PHE A 410 -4.45 3.76 -38.83
N PRO A 411 -4.42 2.42 -38.85
CA PRO A 411 -3.17 1.68 -38.81
C PRO A 411 -2.40 2.00 -40.10
N GLY A 412 -1.50 2.98 -40.04
CA GLY A 412 -0.76 3.41 -41.22
C GLY A 412 0.09 4.68 -41.10
N ASP A 413 0.01 5.48 -40.02
CA ASP A 413 0.68 6.80 -40.00
C ASP A 413 1.73 7.03 -38.90
N ASP A 414 2.31 5.95 -38.34
CA ASP A 414 3.49 6.07 -37.46
C ASP A 414 4.82 6.21 -38.23
N SER A 415 4.77 6.45 -39.55
CA SER A 415 5.95 6.71 -40.38
C SER A 415 5.88 7.91 -41.33
N ALA A 416 4.98 8.87 -41.11
CA ALA A 416 5.07 10.17 -41.78
C ALA A 416 5.04 11.30 -40.75
N GLY A 417 6.13 12.06 -40.72
CA GLY A 417 6.39 13.07 -39.71
C GLY A 417 5.30 14.14 -39.60
N SER A 418 5.34 14.82 -38.45
CA SER A 418 4.92 16.21 -38.25
C SER A 418 4.69 17.00 -39.56
N GLY A 419 3.46 16.96 -40.08
CA GLY A 419 3.14 17.60 -41.35
C GLY A 419 1.75 17.25 -41.84
N LEU A 420 0.80 18.17 -41.60
CA LEU A 420 -0.51 18.33 -42.25
C LEU A 420 -1.75 18.00 -41.39
N ARG A 421 -1.91 18.73 -40.28
CA ARG A 421 -3.23 19.33 -39.96
C ARG A 421 -3.25 20.79 -40.44
N LEU A 422 -3.37 20.97 -41.75
CA LEU A 422 -3.56 22.28 -42.39
C LEU A 422 -4.36 22.10 -43.70
N TRP A 423 -5.47 21.36 -43.63
CA TRP A 423 -6.43 21.23 -44.75
C TRP A 423 -7.83 21.59 -44.28
N SER A 424 -8.01 22.82 -43.79
CA SER A 424 -9.32 23.49 -43.76
C SER A 424 -9.26 25.03 -43.69
N PHE A 425 -8.08 25.67 -43.80
CA PHE A 425 -7.96 27.14 -43.71
C PHE A 425 -7.40 27.85 -44.96
N GLN A 426 -7.14 27.15 -46.07
CA GLN A 426 -6.54 27.74 -47.28
C GLN A 426 -7.51 27.94 -48.47
N LEU A 427 -8.81 27.64 -48.33
CA LEU A 427 -9.79 27.96 -49.39
C LEU A 427 -10.39 29.38 -49.29
N GLN A 428 -10.07 30.14 -48.23
CA GLN A 428 -10.55 31.53 -48.04
C GLN A 428 -9.54 32.62 -48.42
N VAL A 429 -8.29 32.29 -48.75
CA VAL A 429 -7.26 33.29 -49.15
C VAL A 429 -7.08 33.36 -50.67
N ALA A 430 -7.47 32.31 -51.42
CA ALA A 430 -7.38 32.31 -52.88
C ALA A 430 -8.50 33.10 -53.58
N VAL A 431 -9.61 33.40 -52.90
CA VAL A 431 -10.73 34.17 -53.49
C VAL A 431 -10.54 35.68 -53.34
N THR A 432 -9.69 36.15 -52.42
CA THR A 432 -9.45 37.59 -52.20
C THR A 432 -8.37 38.18 -53.11
N LEU A 433 -7.43 37.37 -53.64
CA LEU A 433 -6.40 37.84 -54.57
C LEU A 433 -6.83 37.89 -56.05
N ALA A 434 -7.92 37.21 -56.43
CA ALA A 434 -8.45 37.26 -57.80
C ALA A 434 -9.37 38.46 -58.07
N VAL A 435 -9.82 39.19 -57.05
CA VAL A 435 -10.70 40.37 -57.20
C VAL A 435 -9.92 41.70 -57.21
N MET A 436 -8.66 41.74 -56.76
CA MET A 436 -7.84 42.97 -56.80
C MET A 436 -7.10 43.22 -58.13
N LEU A 437 -7.07 42.27 -59.06
CA LEU A 437 -6.41 42.44 -60.37
C LEU A 437 -7.36 42.84 -61.52
N VAL A 438 -8.63 43.17 -61.21
CA VAL A 438 -9.62 43.64 -62.20
C VAL A 438 -9.96 45.14 -62.06
N PHE A 439 -9.40 45.85 -61.06
CA PHE A 439 -9.67 47.29 -60.83
C PHE A 439 -8.43 48.21 -60.89
N LEU A 440 -7.39 47.82 -61.62
CA LEU A 440 -6.36 48.74 -62.11
C LEU A 440 -6.18 48.55 -63.62
N GLY A 441 -7.20 49.02 -64.34
CA GLY A 441 -7.13 49.51 -65.72
C GLY A 441 -7.63 50.95 -65.71
#